data_AF-A0A0D2T2J8-F1
#
_entry.id   AF-A0A0D2T2J8-F1
#
_cell.length_a   1.000
_cell.length_b   1.000
_cell.length_c   1.000
_cell.angle_alpha   90.00
_cell.angle_beta   90.00
_cell.angle_gamma   90.00
#
_symmetry.space_group_name_H-M   'P 1'
#
loop_
_entity.id
_entity.type
_entity.pdbx_description
1 polymer ?
#
loop_
_entity_poly.entity_id
_entity_poly.type
_entity_poly.pdbx_seq_one_letter_code
_entity_poly.pdbx_strand_id
1 'polypeptide(L)'
;MWWKGISFSDLFWVTKRNMALAVENLTKHLDSVSDALSAAKKHLTQRIQNLDDKMETQKEISKSIQESVEEARMDLSNIEYDLDALQRMISGLDGKIGSLEYKQDLANAGVWYLCNMVGGKKAKMPEALQEQLKLSGKPRSLLMHSGTPTTKGLKDFVDIFSASMKDSGRDVIVQDDIYNLEDEPRGLHR
;
A
#
# COMPACT_ATOMS: atom_id res chain seq x y z
N MET A 1 100.38 -30.88 20.27
CA MET A 1 99.96 -31.29 18.92
C MET A 1 99.24 -30.12 18.26
N TRP A 2 99.95 -29.32 17.49
CA TRP A 2 99.38 -28.37 16.52
C TRP A 2 99.62 -29.01 15.16
N TRP A 3 98.58 -29.24 14.37
CA TRP A 3 98.77 -29.66 12.99
C TRP A 3 98.47 -28.45 12.14
N LYS A 4 99.49 -27.97 11.41
CA LYS A 4 99.30 -27.00 10.32
C LYS A 4 98.76 -25.61 10.76
N GLY A 5 99.29 -25.05 11.84
CA GLY A 5 99.14 -23.61 12.17
C GLY A 5 97.82 -23.21 12.84
N ILE A 6 96.89 -24.15 13.04
CA ILE A 6 95.64 -23.89 13.77
C ILE A 6 95.81 -24.48 15.17
N SER A 7 95.81 -23.61 16.18
CA SER A 7 95.82 -24.02 17.58
C SER A 7 94.42 -24.45 18.01
N PHE A 8 94.31 -25.49 18.85
CA PHE A 8 93.04 -25.88 19.49
C PHE A 8 92.37 -24.72 20.24
N SER A 9 93.15 -23.77 20.75
CA SER A 9 92.63 -22.59 21.42
C SER A 9 91.94 -21.61 20.45
N ASP A 10 92.43 -21.52 19.20
CA ASP A 10 91.82 -20.68 18.16
C ASP A 10 90.55 -21.34 17.61
N LEU A 11 90.61 -22.66 17.38
CA LEU A 11 89.43 -23.44 17.00
C LEU A 11 88.32 -23.34 18.08
N PHE A 12 88.70 -23.49 19.35
CA PHE A 12 87.77 -23.38 20.48
C PHE A 12 87.25 -21.96 20.68
N TRP A 13 88.07 -20.93 20.43
CA TRP A 13 87.65 -19.54 20.46
C TRP A 13 86.63 -19.26 19.35
N VAL A 14 86.88 -19.74 18.12
CA VAL A 14 85.94 -19.65 16.99
C VAL A 14 84.65 -20.40 17.29
N THR A 15 84.71 -21.61 17.83
CA THR A 15 83.52 -22.38 18.23
C THR A 15 82.73 -21.67 19.34
N LYS A 16 83.39 -21.15 20.37
CA LYS A 16 82.73 -20.38 21.44
C LYS A 16 82.09 -19.10 20.92
N ARG A 17 82.81 -18.36 20.08
CA ARG A 17 82.32 -17.12 19.46
C ARG A 17 81.12 -17.39 18.56
N ASN A 18 81.18 -18.43 17.72
CA ASN A 18 80.09 -18.82 16.83
C ASN A 18 78.88 -19.32 17.60
N MET A 19 79.06 -20.11 18.67
CA MET A 19 77.94 -20.55 19.52
C MET A 19 77.30 -19.37 20.25
N ALA A 20 78.09 -18.44 20.80
CA ALA A 20 77.55 -17.23 21.42
C ALA A 20 76.77 -16.37 20.42
N LEU A 21 77.28 -16.21 19.20
CA LEU A 21 76.62 -15.46 18.12
C LEU A 21 75.35 -16.18 17.63
N ALA A 22 75.38 -17.50 17.51
CA ALA A 22 74.20 -18.30 17.15
C ALA A 22 73.12 -18.24 18.23
N VAL A 23 73.48 -18.29 19.52
CA VAL A 23 72.54 -18.14 20.63
C VAL A 23 71.95 -16.73 20.66
N GLU A 24 72.77 -15.68 20.52
CA GLU A 24 72.28 -14.29 20.44
C GLU A 24 71.30 -14.11 19.28
N ASN A 25 71.58 -14.69 18.11
CA ASN A 25 70.71 -14.63 16.95
C ASN A 25 69.40 -15.41 17.15
N LEU A 26 69.45 -16.59 17.77
CA LEU A 26 68.25 -17.36 18.13
C LEU A 26 67.38 -16.63 19.15
N THR A 27 67.98 -15.98 20.16
CA THR A 27 67.26 -15.15 21.12
C THR A 27 66.56 -13.99 20.43
N LYS A 28 67.25 -13.26 19.56
CA LYS A 28 66.64 -12.18 18.75
C LYS A 28 65.50 -12.68 17.87
N HIS A 29 65.63 -13.86 17.28
CA HIS A 29 64.60 -14.44 16.43
C HIS A 29 63.39 -14.95 17.24
N LEU A 30 63.60 -15.43 18.46
CA LEU A 30 62.52 -15.76 19.39
C LEU A 30 61.77 -14.51 19.84
N ASP A 31 62.49 -13.44 20.16
CA ASP A 31 61.89 -12.16 20.53
C ASP A 31 61.07 -11.60 19.35
N SER A 32 61.61 -11.64 18.13
CA SER A 32 60.89 -11.19 16.95
C SER A 32 59.68 -12.06 16.59
N VAL A 33 59.76 -13.38 16.77
CA VAL A 33 58.62 -14.30 16.59
C VAL A 33 57.58 -14.10 17.68
N SER A 34 57.99 -13.87 18.92
CA SER A 34 57.10 -13.55 20.04
C SER A 34 56.34 -12.25 19.79
N ASP A 35 57.04 -11.21 19.34
CA ASP A 35 56.46 -9.92 18.98
C ASP A 35 55.52 -10.05 17.77
N ALA A 36 55.94 -10.77 16.74
CA ALA A 36 55.10 -11.04 15.56
C ALA A 36 53.85 -11.85 15.93
N LEU A 37 53.97 -12.83 16.82
CA LEU A 37 52.85 -13.62 17.33
C LEU A 37 51.89 -12.76 18.15
N SER A 38 52.41 -11.90 19.02
CA SER A 38 51.62 -10.93 19.80
C SER A 38 50.89 -9.94 18.88
N ALA A 39 51.57 -9.42 17.86
CA ALA A 39 50.98 -8.53 16.86
C ALA A 39 49.89 -9.24 16.04
N ALA A 40 50.15 -10.47 15.58
CA ALA A 40 49.17 -11.27 14.85
C ALA A 40 47.94 -11.61 15.70
N LYS A 41 48.14 -11.96 16.98
CA LYS A 41 47.06 -12.22 17.94
C LYS A 41 46.19 -10.97 18.13
N LYS A 42 46.81 -9.80 18.32
CA LYS A 42 46.08 -8.51 18.43
C LYS A 42 45.29 -8.21 17.15
N HIS A 43 45.93 -8.35 15.98
CA HIS A 43 45.29 -8.10 14.69
C HIS A 43 44.11 -9.05 14.44
N LEU A 44 44.24 -10.35 14.75
CA LEU A 44 43.15 -11.30 14.65
C LEU A 44 41.99 -10.97 15.59
N THR A 45 42.30 -10.60 16.84
CA THR A 45 41.27 -10.20 17.82
C THR A 45 40.50 -8.97 17.33
N GLN A 46 41.19 -7.98 16.78
CA GLN A 46 40.56 -6.80 16.20
C GLN A 46 39.69 -7.13 14.99
N ARG A 47 40.13 -8.04 14.11
CA ARG A 47 39.33 -8.49 12.98
C ARG A 47 38.09 -9.26 13.42
N ILE A 48 38.20 -10.08 14.47
CA ILE A 48 37.05 -10.79 15.05
C ILE A 48 36.04 -9.78 15.62
N GLN A 49 36.50 -8.78 16.38
CA GLN A 49 35.60 -7.75 16.92
C GLN A 49 34.88 -6.97 15.81
N ASN A 50 35.60 -6.53 14.78
CA ASN A 50 34.99 -5.82 13.66
C ASN A 50 34.01 -6.70 12.85
N LEU A 51 34.26 -8.01 12.77
CA LEU A 51 33.32 -8.94 12.15
C LEU A 51 32.07 -9.15 13.01
N ASP A 52 32.23 -9.21 14.33
CA ASP A 52 31.12 -9.32 15.28
C ASP A 52 30.21 -8.09 15.24
N ASP A 53 30.80 -6.88 15.25
CA ASP A 53 30.06 -5.62 15.12
C ASP A 53 29.26 -5.59 13.80
N LYS A 54 29.89 -6.01 12.69
CA LYS A 54 29.22 -6.12 11.38
C LYS A 54 28.12 -7.18 11.37
N MET A 55 28.32 -8.32 12.03
CA MET A 55 27.32 -9.37 12.12
C MET A 55 26.08 -8.89 12.87
N GLU A 56 26.25 -8.16 13.98
CA GLU A 56 25.10 -7.62 14.72
C GLU A 56 24.36 -6.57 13.88
N THR A 57 25.08 -5.70 13.15
CA THR A 57 24.42 -4.76 12.22
C THR A 57 23.64 -5.47 11.11
N GLN A 58 24.18 -6.57 10.56
CA GLN A 58 23.49 -7.34 9.52
C GLN A 58 22.24 -8.01 10.07
N LYS A 59 22.29 -8.51 11.30
CA LYS A 59 21.15 -9.10 12.00
C LYS A 59 20.06 -8.07 12.27
N GLU A 60 20.43 -6.86 12.69
CA GLU A 60 19.48 -5.75 12.85
C GLU A 60 18.83 -5.36 11.52
N ILE A 61 19.62 -5.22 10.46
CA ILE A 61 19.11 -4.97 9.10
C ILE A 61 18.16 -6.09 8.66
N SER A 62 18.53 -7.36 8.88
CA SER A 62 17.69 -8.50 8.54
C SER A 62 16.35 -8.47 9.27
N LYS A 63 16.34 -8.05 10.54
CA LYS A 63 15.11 -7.90 11.33
C LYS A 63 14.25 -6.76 10.78
N SER A 64 14.84 -5.61 10.47
CA SER A 64 14.14 -4.48 9.87
C SER A 64 13.54 -4.82 8.51
N ILE A 65 14.25 -5.57 7.67
CA ILE A 65 13.73 -6.07 6.39
C ILE A 65 12.54 -7.00 6.64
N GLN A 66 12.63 -7.91 7.61
CA GLN A 66 11.53 -8.81 7.93
C GLN A 66 10.29 -8.02 8.38
N GLU A 67 10.44 -7.04 9.27
CA GLU A 67 9.34 -6.17 9.71
C GLU A 67 8.71 -5.42 8.53
N SER A 68 9.52 -4.83 7.65
CA SER A 68 9.05 -4.11 6.46
C SER A 68 8.32 -5.03 5.47
N VAL A 69 8.77 -6.29 5.34
CA VAL A 69 8.11 -7.28 4.47
C VAL A 69 6.75 -7.71 5.04
N GLU A 70 6.64 -7.86 6.36
CA GLU A 70 5.35 -8.16 7.00
C GLU A 70 4.39 -6.97 6.89
N GLU A 71 4.86 -5.74 7.03
CA GLU A 71 4.06 -4.53 6.79
C GLU A 71 3.55 -4.47 5.34
N ALA A 72 4.43 -4.63 4.36
CA ALA A 72 4.05 -4.66 2.95
C ALA A 72 3.06 -5.79 2.62
N ARG A 73 3.17 -6.94 3.32
CA ARG A 73 2.21 -8.05 3.19
C ARG A 73 0.84 -7.69 3.75
N MET A 74 0.78 -7.00 4.89
CA MET A 74 -0.48 -6.51 5.45
C MET A 74 -1.13 -5.49 4.51
N ASP A 75 -0.35 -4.56 3.97
CA ASP A 75 -0.84 -3.58 2.99
C ASP A 75 -1.37 -4.24 1.72
N LEU A 76 -0.67 -5.25 1.20
CA LEU A 76 -1.12 -6.03 0.06
C LEU A 76 -2.46 -6.74 0.35
N SER A 77 -2.60 -7.31 1.56
CA SER A 77 -3.85 -7.94 1.99
C SER A 77 -4.99 -6.94 2.07
N ASN A 78 -4.74 -5.72 2.56
CA ASN A 78 -5.75 -4.66 2.61
C ASN A 78 -6.19 -4.25 1.20
N ILE A 79 -5.24 -4.10 0.27
CA ILE A 79 -5.54 -3.81 -1.14
C ILE A 79 -6.38 -4.92 -1.77
N GLU A 80 -6.10 -6.19 -1.45
CA GLU A 80 -6.91 -7.32 -1.93
C GLU A 80 -8.37 -7.22 -1.45
N TYR A 81 -8.59 -6.86 -0.18
CA TYR A 81 -9.95 -6.62 0.34
C TYR A 81 -10.64 -5.44 -0.35
N ASP A 82 -9.94 -4.33 -0.55
CA ASP A 82 -10.48 -3.16 -1.25
C ASP A 82 -10.83 -3.48 -2.72
N LEU A 83 -10.01 -4.31 -3.37
CA LEU A 83 -10.22 -4.75 -4.74
C LEU A 83 -11.45 -5.66 -4.86
N ASP A 84 -11.68 -6.57 -3.92
CA ASP A 84 -12.91 -7.36 -3.86
C ASP A 84 -14.14 -6.47 -3.65
N ALA A 85 -14.06 -5.50 -2.73
CA ALA A 85 -15.14 -4.54 -2.50
C ALA A 85 -15.45 -3.72 -3.77
N LEU A 86 -14.42 -3.27 -4.49
CA LEU A 86 -14.57 -2.57 -5.75
C LEU A 86 -15.20 -3.46 -6.82
N GLN A 87 -14.76 -4.72 -6.94
CA GLN A 87 -15.33 -5.68 -7.87
C GLN A 87 -16.83 -5.91 -7.59
N ARG A 88 -17.22 -6.07 -6.32
CA ARG A 88 -18.63 -6.20 -5.92
C ARG A 88 -19.43 -4.95 -6.30
N MET A 89 -18.86 -3.76 -6.13
CA MET A 89 -19.49 -2.51 -6.53
C MET A 89 -19.69 -2.44 -8.05
N ILE A 90 -18.67 -2.81 -8.83
CA ILE A 90 -18.73 -2.86 -10.30
C ILE A 90 -19.79 -3.84 -10.77
N SER A 91 -19.84 -5.07 -10.21
CA SER A 91 -20.90 -6.03 -10.54
C SER A 91 -22.29 -5.51 -10.18
N GLY A 92 -22.42 -4.78 -9.07
CA GLY A 92 -23.68 -4.12 -8.70
C GLY A 92 -24.08 -3.01 -9.67
N LEU A 93 -23.11 -2.24 -10.19
CA LEU A 93 -23.34 -1.22 -11.21
C LEU A 93 -23.69 -1.84 -12.57
N ASP A 94 -23.04 -2.93 -12.95
CA ASP A 94 -23.32 -3.68 -14.19
C ASP A 94 -24.76 -4.23 -14.18
N GLY A 95 -25.21 -4.78 -13.05
CA GLY A 95 -26.62 -5.17 -12.91
C GLY A 95 -27.59 -3.99 -13.04
N LYS A 96 -27.23 -2.82 -12.48
CA LYS A 96 -28.04 -1.59 -12.59
C LYS A 96 -28.04 -1.04 -14.02
N ILE A 97 -26.92 -1.09 -14.73
CA ILE A 97 -26.82 -0.57 -16.11
C ILE A 97 -27.64 -1.44 -17.06
N GLY A 98 -27.58 -2.77 -16.93
CA GLY A 98 -28.43 -3.67 -17.72
C GLY A 98 -29.93 -3.47 -17.44
N SER A 99 -30.31 -3.22 -16.19
CA SER A 99 -31.71 -2.89 -15.85
C SER A 99 -32.16 -1.55 -16.44
N LEU A 100 -31.27 -0.55 -16.45
CA LEU A 100 -31.54 0.77 -17.02
C LEU A 100 -31.68 0.69 -18.54
N GLU A 101 -30.78 -0.03 -19.21
CA GLU A 101 -30.81 -0.26 -20.66
C GLU A 101 -32.13 -0.92 -21.07
N TYR A 102 -32.55 -1.99 -20.39
CA TYR A 102 -33.84 -2.63 -20.64
C TYR A 102 -35.03 -1.66 -20.49
N LYS A 103 -35.01 -0.80 -19.48
CA LYS A 103 -36.07 0.22 -19.29
C LYS A 103 -36.05 1.29 -20.38
N GLN A 104 -34.88 1.68 -20.85
CA GLN A 104 -34.73 2.65 -21.94
C GLN A 104 -35.23 2.05 -23.27
N ASP A 105 -34.88 0.80 -23.58
CA ASP A 105 -35.37 0.09 -24.77
C ASP A 105 -36.89 -0.02 -24.77
N LEU A 106 -37.46 -0.35 -23.61
CA LEU A 106 -38.91 -0.42 -23.44
C LEU A 106 -39.57 0.94 -23.65
N ALA A 107 -39.01 2.01 -23.07
CA ALA A 107 -39.50 3.37 -23.26
C ALA A 107 -39.41 3.80 -24.74
N ASN A 108 -38.29 3.48 -25.41
CA ASN A 108 -38.07 3.81 -26.81
C ASN A 108 -39.05 3.06 -27.73
N ALA A 109 -39.30 1.78 -27.46
CA ALA A 109 -40.33 0.99 -28.15
C ALA A 109 -41.74 1.58 -27.93
N GLY A 110 -42.02 2.09 -26.73
CA GLY A 110 -43.29 2.72 -26.38
C GLY A 110 -43.49 4.04 -27.14
N VAL A 111 -42.47 4.90 -27.17
CA VAL A 111 -42.47 6.16 -27.93
C VAL A 111 -42.63 5.88 -29.43
N TRP A 112 -41.91 4.89 -29.97
CA TRP A 112 -42.03 4.49 -31.38
C TRP A 112 -43.45 4.04 -31.73
N TYR A 113 -44.08 3.25 -30.85
CA TYR A 113 -45.47 2.83 -31.00
C TYR A 113 -46.45 4.01 -31.01
N LEU A 114 -46.29 4.96 -30.07
CA LEU A 114 -47.11 6.17 -30.00
C LEU A 114 -46.95 7.05 -31.25
N CYS A 115 -45.72 7.27 -31.71
CA CYS A 115 -45.45 8.01 -32.94
C CYS A 115 -46.09 7.36 -34.16
N ASN A 116 -46.06 6.03 -34.29
CA ASN A 116 -46.72 5.31 -35.38
C ASN A 116 -48.25 5.38 -35.30
N MET A 117 -48.81 5.31 -34.09
CA MET A 117 -50.26 5.43 -33.86
C MET A 117 -50.77 6.83 -34.25
N VAL A 118 -50.07 7.88 -33.81
CA VAL A 118 -50.40 9.29 -34.18
C VAL A 118 -50.18 9.53 -35.67
N GLY A 119 -49.18 8.89 -36.27
CA GLY A 119 -48.92 8.90 -37.71
C GLY A 119 -49.91 8.09 -38.57
N GLY A 120 -50.99 7.56 -37.99
CA GLY A 120 -52.06 6.86 -38.71
C GLY A 120 -51.71 5.44 -39.17
N LYS A 121 -50.54 4.91 -38.81
CA LYS A 121 -50.14 3.53 -39.13
C LYS A 121 -50.62 2.59 -38.04
N LYS A 122 -51.38 1.54 -38.41
CA LYS A 122 -51.80 0.47 -37.49
C LYS A 122 -50.61 -0.42 -37.12
N ALA A 123 -49.73 0.06 -36.24
CA ALA A 123 -48.67 -0.75 -35.67
C ALA A 123 -49.26 -1.72 -34.62
N LYS A 124 -48.79 -2.98 -34.62
CA LYS A 124 -49.07 -3.92 -33.51
C LYS A 124 -48.22 -3.53 -32.31
N MET A 125 -48.80 -3.55 -31.11
CA MET A 125 -48.09 -3.24 -29.87
C MET A 125 -47.01 -4.32 -29.61
N PRO A 126 -45.75 -3.93 -29.29
CA PRO A 126 -44.70 -4.89 -28.96
C PRO A 126 -45.07 -5.75 -27.74
N GLU A 127 -44.83 -7.07 -27.79
CA GLU A 127 -45.19 -8.02 -26.72
C GLU A 127 -44.52 -7.68 -25.38
N ALA A 128 -43.25 -7.23 -25.40
CA ALA A 128 -42.52 -6.81 -24.21
C ALA A 128 -43.19 -5.65 -23.44
N LEU A 129 -43.82 -4.70 -24.16
CA LEU A 129 -44.59 -3.62 -23.54
C LEU A 129 -45.92 -4.13 -22.97
N GLN A 130 -46.55 -5.07 -23.67
CA GLN A 130 -47.81 -5.66 -23.25
C GLN A 130 -47.64 -6.52 -21.99
N GLU A 131 -46.54 -7.26 -21.87
CA GLU A 131 -46.18 -8.06 -20.69
C GLU A 131 -45.82 -7.20 -19.47
N GLN A 132 -45.04 -6.13 -19.65
CA GLN A 132 -44.76 -5.16 -18.59
C GLN A 132 -46.03 -4.46 -18.08
N LEU A 133 -46.94 -4.07 -18.96
CA LEU A 133 -48.25 -3.49 -18.57
C LEU A 133 -49.14 -4.50 -17.83
N LYS A 134 -49.09 -5.79 -18.21
CA LYS A 134 -49.81 -6.87 -17.51
C LYS A 134 -49.23 -7.17 -16.12
N LEU A 135 -47.90 -7.14 -15.97
CA LEU A 135 -47.21 -7.36 -14.69
C LEU A 135 -47.25 -6.15 -13.75
N SER A 136 -47.32 -4.93 -14.29
CA SER A 136 -47.53 -3.68 -13.54
C SER A 136 -48.97 -3.56 -12.96
N GLY A 137 -49.81 -4.57 -13.19
CA GLY A 137 -51.23 -4.65 -12.83
C GLY A 137 -51.59 -4.70 -11.33
N LYS A 138 -50.91 -3.95 -10.46
CA LYS A 138 -51.62 -3.31 -9.34
C LYS A 138 -52.25 -2.07 -9.93
N PRO A 139 -53.58 -2.06 -10.20
CA PRO A 139 -54.19 -0.97 -10.90
C PRO A 139 -54.00 0.28 -10.05
N ARG A 140 -53.19 1.23 -10.55
CA ARG A 140 -53.35 2.63 -10.19
C ARG A 140 -54.80 2.93 -10.53
N SER A 141 -55.61 3.01 -9.49
CA SER A 141 -57.02 3.37 -9.50
C SER A 141 -57.25 4.39 -10.60
N LEU A 142 -57.98 3.97 -11.62
CA LEU A 142 -58.55 4.82 -12.64
C LEU A 142 -59.16 6.04 -11.94
N LEU A 143 -58.62 7.22 -12.21
CA LEU A 143 -59.21 8.51 -11.86
C LEU A 143 -60.49 8.72 -12.68
N MET A 144 -61.53 7.93 -12.38
CA MET A 144 -62.92 8.30 -12.65
C MET A 144 -63.35 9.21 -11.50
N HIS A 145 -63.08 10.51 -11.62
CA HIS A 145 -63.60 11.50 -10.68
C HIS A 145 -65.03 11.85 -11.08
N SER A 146 -65.99 11.13 -10.51
CA SER A 146 -67.36 11.60 -10.35
C SER A 146 -67.58 11.84 -8.86
N GLY A 147 -67.48 13.11 -8.42
CA GLY A 147 -67.92 13.54 -7.09
C GLY A 147 -66.86 14.27 -6.27
N THR A 148 -67.02 15.60 -6.18
CA THR A 148 -66.60 16.55 -5.11
C THR A 148 -65.16 16.50 -4.57
N PRO A 149 -64.38 17.61 -4.65
CA PRO A 149 -63.00 17.66 -4.20
C PRO A 149 -62.92 17.74 -2.67
N THR A 150 -62.62 16.62 -2.01
CA THR A 150 -62.26 16.62 -0.58
C THR A 150 -60.74 16.75 -0.45
N THR A 151 -60.30 17.96 -0.10
CA THR A 151 -58.90 18.38 0.05
C THR A 151 -58.23 17.85 1.33
N LYS A 152 -58.28 16.53 1.59
CA LYS A 152 -57.65 15.93 2.77
C LYS A 152 -56.25 15.35 2.53
N GLY A 153 -55.88 15.06 1.28
CA GLY A 153 -54.57 14.45 1.00
C GLY A 153 -53.37 15.39 1.11
N LEU A 154 -53.53 16.70 0.88
CA LEU A 154 -52.42 17.66 0.85
C LEU A 154 -52.05 18.23 2.24
N LYS A 155 -52.97 18.15 3.21
CA LYS A 155 -52.71 18.58 4.59
C LYS A 155 -51.69 17.69 5.28
N ASP A 156 -51.74 16.39 5.03
CA ASP A 156 -50.85 15.41 5.66
C ASP A 156 -49.38 15.61 5.23
N PHE A 157 -49.13 16.04 3.98
CA PHE A 157 -47.77 16.36 3.52
C PHE A 157 -47.22 17.66 4.12
N VAL A 158 -48.07 18.66 4.36
CA VAL A 158 -47.67 19.93 4.98
C VAL A 158 -47.36 19.75 6.46
N ASP A 159 -48.13 18.92 7.18
CA ASP A 159 -47.87 18.64 8.59
C ASP A 159 -46.58 17.82 8.79
N ILE A 160 -46.25 16.88 7.88
CA ILE A 160 -44.98 16.15 7.91
C ILE A 160 -43.79 17.08 7.68
N PHE A 161 -43.88 18.01 6.73
CA PHE A 161 -42.80 18.97 6.45
C PHE A 161 -42.64 20.01 7.57
N SER A 162 -43.74 20.45 8.18
CA SER A 162 -43.73 21.39 9.31
C SER A 162 -43.20 20.75 10.60
N ALA A 163 -43.47 19.46 10.82
CA ALA A 163 -42.89 18.71 11.94
C ALA A 163 -41.37 18.52 11.78
N SER A 164 -40.90 18.23 10.56
CA SER A 164 -39.47 18.04 10.26
C SER A 164 -38.62 19.30 10.51
N MET A 165 -39.15 20.49 10.19
CA MET A 165 -38.42 21.76 10.42
C MET A 165 -38.29 22.18 11.89
N LYS A 166 -39.08 21.62 12.81
CA LYS A 166 -39.01 21.96 14.24
C LYS A 166 -37.98 21.13 15.02
N ASP A 167 -37.52 20.00 14.46
CA ASP A 167 -36.58 19.08 15.12
C ASP A 167 -35.12 19.28 14.66
N SER A 168 -34.89 20.04 13.58
CA SER A 168 -33.56 20.35 13.06
C SER A 168 -32.85 21.51 13.81
N GLY A 169 -33.30 21.88 15.00
CA GLY A 169 -32.80 23.02 15.77
C GLY A 169 -31.66 22.73 16.74
N ARG A 170 -31.10 21.51 16.77
CA ARG A 170 -29.99 21.15 17.66
C ARG A 170 -29.08 20.11 17.00
N ASP A 171 -28.07 20.55 16.29
CA ASP A 171 -26.70 20.14 16.62
C ASP A 171 -25.63 20.98 15.89
N VAL A 172 -24.72 21.50 16.71
CA VAL A 172 -23.27 21.67 16.49
C VAL A 172 -22.82 22.17 15.10
N ILE A 173 -22.51 23.47 15.06
CA ILE A 173 -21.60 24.08 14.09
C ILE A 173 -20.19 23.58 14.42
N VAL A 174 -19.63 22.68 13.61
CA VAL A 174 -18.17 22.54 13.42
C VAL A 174 -17.84 23.24 12.12
N GLN A 175 -16.91 24.17 12.24
CA GLN A 175 -16.47 25.11 11.21
C GLN A 175 -15.43 24.41 10.32
N ASP A 176 -15.76 24.24 9.04
CA ASP A 176 -14.80 23.86 7.99
C ASP A 176 -14.05 25.12 7.54
N ASP A 177 -12.81 25.28 7.99
CA ASP A 177 -11.86 26.28 7.48
C ASP A 177 -11.03 25.65 6.34
N ILE A 178 -11.47 25.86 5.09
CA ILE A 178 -10.62 25.76 3.90
C ILE A 178 -10.63 27.14 3.27
N TYR A 179 -9.48 27.81 3.21
CA TYR A 179 -8.94 28.61 2.10
C TYR A 179 -7.69 29.36 2.60
N ASN A 180 -6.49 28.82 2.34
CA ASN A 180 -5.26 29.59 2.32
C ASN A 180 -4.44 29.16 1.09
N LEU A 181 -4.73 29.81 -0.03
CA LEU A 181 -3.91 29.78 -1.23
C LEU A 181 -3.78 31.24 -1.69
N GLU A 182 -2.86 31.97 -1.08
CA GLU A 182 -2.38 33.23 -1.65
C GLU A 182 -1.18 32.92 -2.54
N ASP A 183 -1.42 33.05 -3.85
CA ASP A 183 -0.42 33.20 -4.90
C ASP A 183 0.35 34.51 -4.69
N GLU A 184 1.68 34.43 -4.55
CA GLU A 184 2.58 35.59 -4.71
C GLU A 184 3.26 35.53 -6.10
N PRO A 185 3.32 36.63 -6.87
CA PRO A 185 3.70 36.59 -8.28
C PRO A 185 5.22 36.67 -8.51
N ARG A 186 5.65 35.92 -9.52
CA ARG A 186 6.90 36.01 -10.31
C ARG A 186 7.72 37.31 -10.18
N GLY A 187 8.99 37.16 -9.79
CA GLY A 187 10.07 38.11 -10.05
C GLY A 187 11.24 37.44 -10.78
N LEU A 188 11.32 37.64 -12.09
CA LEU A 188 12.52 37.45 -12.90
C LEU A 188 13.51 38.59 -12.59
N HIS A 189 14.69 38.31 -12.05
CA HIS A 189 15.86 39.17 -12.29
C HIS A 189 17.20 38.48 -12.00
N ARG A 190 17.99 38.37 -13.08
CA ARG A 190 19.45 38.29 -13.21
C ARG A 190 20.20 37.13 -12.55
#